data_AF-A0A2J8A9N8-F1
#
_entry.id   AF-A0A2J8A9N8-F1
#
_cell.length_a   1.000
_cell.length_b   1.000
_cell.length_c   1.000
_cell.angle_alpha   90.00
_cell.angle_beta   90.00
_cell.angle_gamma   90.00
#
_symmetry.space_group_name_H-M   'P 1'
#
loop_
_entity.id
_entity.type
_entity.pdbx_description
1 polymer ?
#
loop_
_entity_poly.entity_id
_entity_poly.type
_entity_poly.pdbx_seq_one_letter_code
_entity_poly.pdbx_strand_id
1 'polypeptide(L)'
;MSVAQPGPLETLTSTDVADAVDRGLSSSRPVRTLMQAMAEVGCPVGRSFFHVLRCDAAVSGGFVPDHGIRAANLSGDCSLWQELSRGNLPRLPTAWAAQQRACVARRAALSVALNPACGGAAGAAGVVAEMMGGCLADVAPFEADEGVARP
;
A
#
# COMPACT_ATOMS: atom_id res chain seq x y z
N MET A 1 -8.58 -36.10 9.43
CA MET A 1 -7.62 -35.11 8.91
C MET A 1 -8.21 -34.57 7.62
N SER A 2 -8.93 -33.44 7.69
CA SER A 2 -9.54 -32.84 6.51
C SER A 2 -8.58 -31.78 5.98
N VAL A 3 -8.04 -31.99 4.78
CA VAL A 3 -7.27 -30.96 4.07
C VAL A 3 -8.26 -29.86 3.71
N ALA A 4 -8.06 -28.66 4.26
CA ALA A 4 -8.84 -27.49 3.86
C ALA A 4 -8.66 -27.29 2.34
N GLN A 5 -9.78 -27.23 1.60
CA GLN A 5 -9.71 -26.97 0.18
C GLN A 5 -9.12 -25.56 -0.06
N PRO A 6 -8.18 -25.42 -1.00
CA PRO A 6 -7.56 -24.12 -1.28
C PRO A 6 -8.65 -23.12 -1.69
N GLY A 7 -8.58 -21.91 -1.14
CA GLY A 7 -9.51 -20.84 -1.44
C GLY A 7 -9.42 -20.40 -2.91
N PRO A 8 -10.41 -19.67 -3.43
CA PRO A 8 -10.45 -19.26 -4.84
C PRO A 8 -9.25 -18.42 -5.32
N LEU A 9 -8.49 -17.82 -4.40
CA LEU A 9 -7.27 -17.06 -4.69
C LEU A 9 -6.00 -17.95 -4.67
N GLU A 10 -6.03 -19.12 -4.03
CA GLU A 10 -4.89 -20.05 -3.96
C GLU A 10 -4.74 -20.92 -5.22
N THR A 11 -5.78 -20.98 -6.07
CA THR A 11 -5.76 -21.69 -7.36
C THR A 11 -5.31 -20.81 -8.53
N LEU A 12 -5.10 -19.51 -8.31
CA LEU A 12 -4.68 -18.59 -9.36
C LEU A 12 -3.25 -18.88 -9.79
N THR A 13 -3.01 -18.96 -11.09
CA THR A 13 -1.68 -19.07 -11.67
C THR A 13 -1.03 -17.70 -11.80
N SER A 14 0.30 -17.66 -11.99
CA SER A 14 1.02 -16.41 -12.29
C SER A 14 0.49 -15.73 -13.56
N THR A 15 0.00 -16.50 -14.52
CA THR A 15 -0.60 -16.00 -15.77
C THR A 15 -1.94 -15.32 -15.49
N ASP A 16 -2.81 -15.93 -14.68
CA ASP A 16 -4.11 -15.35 -14.34
C ASP A 16 -3.98 -13.98 -13.66
N VAL A 17 -2.99 -13.86 -12.76
CA VAL A 17 -2.71 -12.60 -12.06
C VAL A 17 -2.05 -11.59 -12.99
N ALA A 18 -1.14 -12.01 -13.87
CA ALA A 18 -0.56 -11.13 -14.89
C ALA A 18 -1.65 -10.55 -15.80
N ASP A 19 -2.57 -11.37 -16.28
CA ASP A 19 -3.70 -10.94 -17.11
C ASP A 19 -4.63 -9.99 -16.35
N ALA A 20 -4.84 -10.21 -15.05
CA ALA A 20 -5.61 -9.29 -14.22
C ALA A 20 -4.92 -7.92 -14.09
N VAL A 21 -3.60 -7.88 -13.96
CA VAL A 21 -2.82 -6.64 -13.98
C VAL A 21 -2.93 -5.96 -15.33
N ASP A 22 -2.73 -6.70 -16.43
CA ASP A 22 -2.85 -6.17 -17.80
C ASP A 22 -4.23 -5.57 -18.07
N ARG A 23 -5.30 -6.24 -17.64
CA ARG A 23 -6.66 -5.70 -17.66
C ARG A 23 -6.79 -4.46 -16.78
N GLY A 24 -6.22 -4.43 -15.58
CA GLY A 24 -6.28 -3.27 -14.69
C GLY A 24 -5.62 -2.03 -15.28
N LEU A 25 -4.42 -2.19 -15.85
CA LEU A 25 -3.66 -1.12 -16.49
C LEU A 25 -4.36 -0.60 -17.75
N SER A 26 -4.95 -1.49 -18.56
CA SER A 26 -5.60 -1.12 -19.82
C SER A 26 -7.05 -0.64 -19.66
N SER A 27 -7.81 -1.16 -18.70
CA SER A 27 -9.26 -0.89 -18.59
C SER A 27 -9.61 0.20 -17.57
N SER A 28 -8.81 0.40 -16.52
CA SER A 28 -9.17 1.37 -15.48
C SER A 28 -8.78 2.79 -15.88
N ARG A 29 -9.77 3.67 -15.92
CA ARG A 29 -9.59 5.09 -16.26
C ARG A 29 -8.60 5.79 -15.29
N PRO A 30 -8.68 5.61 -13.96
CA PRO A 30 -7.74 6.26 -13.05
C PRO A 30 -6.28 5.87 -13.31
N VAL A 31 -6.00 4.59 -13.59
CA VAL A 31 -4.63 4.13 -13.86
C VAL A 31 -4.11 4.70 -15.17
N ARG A 32 -4.92 4.69 -16.23
CA ARG A 32 -4.51 5.30 -17.51
C ARG A 32 -4.25 6.80 -17.37
N THR A 33 -5.10 7.52 -16.64
CA THR A 33 -4.90 8.95 -16.37
C THR A 33 -3.61 9.19 -15.59
N LEU A 34 -3.32 8.38 -14.57
CA LEU A 34 -2.08 8.48 -13.81
C LEU A 34 -0.85 8.21 -14.70
N MET A 35 -0.84 7.11 -15.46
CA MET A 35 0.27 6.76 -16.35
C MET A 35 0.52 7.83 -17.42
N GLN A 36 -0.55 8.43 -17.95
CA GLN A 36 -0.46 9.54 -18.90
C GLN A 36 0.15 10.78 -18.24
N ALA A 37 -0.34 11.19 -17.06
CA ALA A 37 0.21 12.33 -16.33
C ALA A 37 1.70 12.13 -16.00
N MET A 38 2.09 10.92 -15.62
CA MET A 38 3.49 10.55 -15.40
C MET A 38 4.34 10.64 -16.67
N ALA A 39 3.80 10.23 -17.82
CA ALA A 39 4.46 10.39 -19.11
C ALA A 39 4.61 11.87 -19.52
N GLU A 40 3.60 12.71 -19.25
CA GLU A 40 3.62 14.15 -19.55
C GLU A 40 4.67 14.90 -18.73
N VAL A 41 4.95 14.47 -17.49
CA VAL A 41 6.03 15.02 -16.65
C VAL A 41 7.40 14.36 -16.90
N GLY A 42 7.54 13.58 -17.98
CA GLY A 42 8.82 12.99 -18.40
C GLY A 42 9.21 11.69 -17.68
N CYS A 43 8.29 11.07 -16.94
CA CYS A 43 8.49 9.83 -16.20
C CYS A 43 7.56 8.71 -16.71
N PRO A 44 7.66 8.27 -17.99
CA PRO A 44 6.75 7.28 -18.53
C PRO A 44 6.93 5.93 -17.82
N VAL A 45 5.86 5.45 -17.19
CA VAL A 45 5.80 4.11 -16.61
C VAL A 45 5.05 3.16 -17.55
N GLY A 46 5.67 2.04 -17.88
CA GLY A 46 5.10 1.01 -18.76
C GLY A 46 4.70 -0.25 -18.00
N ARG A 47 4.17 -1.25 -18.73
CA ARG A 47 3.78 -2.55 -18.16
C ARG A 47 4.91 -3.25 -17.38
N SER A 48 6.15 -3.07 -17.84
CA SER A 48 7.35 -3.64 -17.22
C SER A 48 7.63 -3.10 -15.81
N PHE A 49 7.06 -1.94 -15.45
CA PHE A 49 7.19 -1.33 -14.12
C PHE A 49 6.30 -2.01 -13.07
N PHE A 50 5.30 -2.79 -13.50
CA PHE A 50 4.35 -3.47 -12.61
C PHE A 50 4.72 -4.95 -12.48
N HIS A 51 5.05 -5.37 -11.27
CA HIS A 51 5.45 -6.75 -10.96
C HIS A 51 4.37 -7.47 -10.16
N VAL A 52 4.19 -8.75 -10.45
CA VAL A 52 3.34 -9.66 -9.68
C VAL A 52 4.24 -10.54 -8.84
N LEU A 53 4.04 -10.51 -7.53
CA LEU A 53 4.80 -11.31 -6.58
C LEU A 53 3.84 -12.23 -5.84
N ARG A 54 4.26 -13.48 -5.68
CA ARG A 54 3.56 -14.41 -4.79
C ARG A 54 3.84 -13.95 -3.36
N CYS A 55 2.79 -13.60 -2.64
CA CYS A 55 2.92 -13.26 -1.24
C CYS A 55 2.87 -14.56 -0.41
N ASP A 56 3.88 -14.82 0.41
CA ASP A 56 3.86 -15.96 1.35
C ASP A 56 2.99 -15.69 2.59
N ALA A 57 2.51 -14.45 2.73
CA ALA A 57 1.58 -14.01 3.78
C ALA A 57 0.55 -13.03 3.22
N ALA A 58 -0.63 -12.95 3.84
CA ALA A 58 -1.65 -11.96 3.50
C ALA A 58 -1.19 -10.55 3.91
N VAL A 59 -0.46 -9.89 3.00
CA VAL A 59 0.09 -8.54 3.21
C VAL A 59 -0.67 -7.49 2.41
N SER A 60 -0.78 -6.30 2.97
CA SER A 60 -1.62 -5.17 2.52
C SER A 60 -0.88 -3.85 2.84
N GLY A 61 0.00 -3.40 1.94
CA GLY A 61 1.11 -2.51 2.32
C GLY A 61 2.22 -3.28 3.07
N GLY A 62 3.48 -2.83 3.02
CA GLY A 62 4.64 -3.66 3.36
C GLY A 62 5.99 -3.01 3.05
N PHE A 63 7.09 -3.48 3.61
CA PHE A 63 8.43 -3.25 3.07
C PHE A 63 8.93 -4.61 2.60
N VAL A 64 9.20 -4.74 1.31
CA VAL A 64 9.73 -5.97 0.72
C VAL A 64 11.21 -5.71 0.43
N PRO A 65 12.15 -6.47 1.00
CA PRO A 65 13.59 -6.15 0.92
C PRO A 65 14.14 -5.98 -0.50
N ASP A 66 13.56 -6.68 -1.47
CA ASP A 66 13.90 -6.67 -2.89
C ASP A 66 13.07 -5.67 -3.73
N HIS A 67 11.90 -5.24 -3.26
CA HIS A 67 10.96 -4.42 -4.03
C HIS A 67 10.55 -3.08 -3.41
N GLY A 68 10.92 -2.80 -2.15
CA GLY A 68 10.70 -1.52 -1.48
C GLY A 68 9.36 -1.40 -0.73
N ILE A 69 8.91 -0.16 -0.54
CA ILE A 69 7.75 0.19 0.29
C ILE A 69 6.44 0.07 -0.51
N ARG A 70 5.49 -0.66 0.04
CA ARG A 70 4.13 -0.86 -0.46
C ARG A 70 3.18 0.01 0.36
N ALA A 71 2.54 0.98 -0.29
CA ALA A 71 1.71 2.00 0.36
C ALA A 71 0.38 1.44 0.89
N ALA A 72 0.09 1.67 2.17
CA ALA A 72 -1.17 1.27 2.82
C ALA A 72 -2.28 2.36 2.78
N ASN A 73 -1.90 3.63 2.61
CA ASN A 73 -2.84 4.76 2.64
C ASN A 73 -3.75 4.78 1.41
N LEU A 74 -3.18 4.54 0.22
CA LEU A 74 -3.89 4.61 -1.06
C LEU A 74 -4.35 3.25 -1.60
N SER A 75 -3.95 2.14 -0.97
CA SER A 75 -4.28 0.79 -1.44
C SER A 75 -5.71 0.33 -1.11
N GLY A 76 -6.45 1.09 -0.29
CA GLY A 76 -7.76 0.67 0.23
C GLY A 76 -7.69 -0.31 1.42
N ASP A 77 -6.48 -0.68 1.84
CA ASP A 77 -6.23 -1.61 2.95
C ASP A 77 -6.66 -1.09 4.31
N CYS A 78 -6.75 0.24 4.42
CA CYS A 78 -7.23 0.96 5.60
C CYS A 78 -8.64 1.52 5.43
N SER A 79 -9.40 1.04 4.43
CA SER A 79 -10.81 1.38 4.28
C SER A 79 -11.63 0.98 5.51
N LEU A 80 -12.69 1.74 5.78
CA LEU A 80 -13.56 1.54 6.93
C LEU A 80 -14.11 0.10 7.01
N TRP A 81 -14.45 -0.49 5.86
CA TRP A 81 -14.94 -1.86 5.76
C TRP A 81 -13.87 -2.90 6.15
N GLN A 82 -12.63 -2.72 5.70
CA GLN A 82 -11.53 -3.62 6.08
C GLN A 82 -11.19 -3.52 7.56
N GLU A 83 -11.37 -2.35 8.16
CA GLU A 83 -11.13 -2.17 9.59
C GLU A 83 -12.31 -2.59 10.47
N LEU A 84 -13.53 -2.57 9.93
CA LEU A 84 -14.67 -3.27 10.52
C LEU A 84 -14.44 -4.77 10.55
N SER A 85 -14.05 -5.37 9.42
CA SER A 85 -13.83 -6.82 9.32
C SER A 85 -12.68 -7.29 10.22
N ARG A 86 -11.70 -6.42 10.48
CA ARG A 86 -10.57 -6.67 11.40
C ARG A 86 -10.86 -6.30 12.86
N GLY A 87 -12.05 -5.78 13.18
CA GLY A 87 -12.43 -5.41 14.55
C GLY A 87 -11.71 -4.19 15.12
N ASN A 88 -11.10 -3.35 14.26
CA ASN A 88 -10.31 -2.18 14.64
C ASN A 88 -11.12 -0.87 14.61
N LEU A 89 -12.43 -0.95 14.38
CA LEU A 89 -13.28 0.23 14.35
C LEU A 89 -13.49 0.81 15.77
N PRO A 90 -13.26 2.13 15.96
CA PRO A 90 -13.54 2.77 17.23
C PRO A 90 -15.03 2.67 17.56
N ARG A 91 -15.36 2.41 18.82
CA ARG A 91 -16.76 2.37 19.29
C ARG A 91 -17.43 3.75 19.28
N LEU A 92 -16.65 4.82 19.28
CA LEU A 92 -17.14 6.20 19.31
C LEU A 92 -17.07 6.84 17.91
N PRO A 93 -18.15 7.46 17.41
CA PRO A 93 -18.18 8.10 16.09
C PRO A 93 -17.13 9.19 15.92
N THR A 94 -16.80 9.90 17.00
CA THR A 94 -15.79 10.97 17.03
C THR A 94 -14.38 10.47 16.72
N ALA A 95 -14.10 9.18 16.89
CA ALA A 95 -12.79 8.59 16.61
C ALA A 95 -12.68 8.00 15.19
N TRP A 96 -13.76 7.97 14.41
CA TRP A 96 -13.74 7.40 13.05
C TRP A 96 -12.91 8.23 12.07
N ALA A 97 -12.85 9.55 12.26
CA ALA A 97 -12.04 10.43 11.41
C ALA A 97 -10.52 10.16 11.50
N ALA A 98 -10.04 9.66 12.66
CA ALA A 98 -8.63 9.34 12.87
C ALA A 98 -8.27 7.88 12.53
N GLN A 99 -9.28 7.04 12.24
CA GLN A 99 -9.12 5.59 12.08
C GLN A 99 -8.22 5.24 10.89
N GLN A 100 -8.36 5.93 9.76
CA GLN A 100 -7.51 5.74 8.58
C GLN A 100 -6.02 5.95 8.91
N ARG A 101 -5.69 7.08 9.56
CA ARG A 101 -4.30 7.36 10.00
C ARG A 101 -3.77 6.32 10.97
N ALA A 102 -4.60 5.90 11.93
CA ALA A 102 -4.21 4.86 12.88
C ALA A 102 -3.96 3.50 12.19
N CYS A 103 -4.77 3.13 11.21
CA CYS A 103 -4.55 1.94 10.40
C CYS A 103 -3.24 2.04 9.60
N VAL A 104 -3.01 3.16 8.92
CA VAL A 104 -1.80 3.40 8.13
C VAL A 104 -0.56 3.31 9.02
N ALA A 105 -0.58 3.89 10.21
CA ALA A 105 0.50 3.77 11.19
C ALA A 105 0.77 2.32 11.62
N ARG A 106 -0.28 1.54 11.93
CA ARG A 106 -0.13 0.12 12.31
C ARG A 106 0.44 -0.71 11.16
N ARG A 107 -0.04 -0.50 9.93
CA ARG A 107 0.44 -1.21 8.74
C ARG A 107 1.89 -0.83 8.41
N ALA A 108 2.24 0.45 8.52
CA ALA A 108 3.61 0.92 8.33
C ALA A 108 4.57 0.34 9.39
N ALA A 109 4.17 0.29 10.67
CA ALA A 109 4.99 -0.30 11.73
C ALA A 109 5.28 -1.78 11.48
N LEU A 110 4.28 -2.57 11.04
CA LEU A 110 4.49 -3.98 10.66
C LEU A 110 5.47 -4.13 9.49
N SER A 111 5.44 -3.18 8.56
CA SER A 111 6.32 -3.17 7.39
C SER A 111 7.77 -2.88 7.80
N VAL A 112 7.95 -1.84 8.60
CA VAL A 112 9.28 -1.38 9.06
C VAL A 112 9.89 -2.33 10.09
N ALA A 113 9.07 -3.08 10.84
CA ALA A 113 9.55 -4.08 11.80
C ALA A 113 10.37 -5.21 11.16
N LEU A 114 10.24 -5.42 9.85
CA LEU A 114 11.06 -6.38 9.10
C LEU A 114 12.47 -5.87 8.83
N ASN A 115 12.75 -4.59 9.05
CA ASN A 115 14.08 -4.02 8.94
C ASN A 115 14.91 -4.33 10.21
N PRO A 116 16.04 -5.04 10.11
CA PRO A 116 16.87 -5.37 11.27
C PRO A 116 17.42 -4.13 12.00
N ALA A 117 17.55 -2.99 11.31
CA ALA A 117 18.00 -1.73 11.93
C ALA A 117 16.98 -1.13 12.91
N CYS A 118 15.70 -1.52 12.82
CA CYS A 118 14.63 -0.94 13.62
C CYS A 118 14.47 -1.59 15.01
N GLY A 119 15.31 -2.55 15.37
CA GLY A 119 15.24 -3.20 16.70
C GLY A 119 13.94 -3.98 16.94
N GLY A 120 13.30 -4.46 15.87
CA GLY A 120 12.04 -5.19 15.90
C GLY A 120 10.80 -4.30 16.01
N ALA A 121 9.68 -4.90 16.47
CA ALA A 121 8.36 -4.27 16.41
C ALA A 121 8.25 -2.97 17.23
N ALA A 122 8.89 -2.91 18.41
CA ALA A 122 8.82 -1.75 19.28
C ALA A 122 9.55 -0.54 18.70
N GLY A 123 10.76 -0.72 18.17
CA GLY A 123 11.51 0.37 17.55
C GLY A 123 10.89 0.81 16.22
N ALA A 124 10.36 -0.12 15.43
CA ALA A 124 9.63 0.21 14.21
C ALA A 124 8.38 1.06 14.47
N ALA A 125 7.61 0.77 15.53
CA ALA A 125 6.47 1.58 15.92
C ALA A 125 6.88 3.00 16.31
N GLY A 126 7.99 3.17 17.03
CA GLY A 126 8.54 4.47 17.40
C GLY A 126 8.97 5.30 16.19
N VAL A 127 9.75 4.69 15.28
CA VAL A 127 10.21 5.34 14.04
C VAL A 127 9.02 5.80 13.19
N VAL A 128 8.00 4.95 13.05
CA VAL A 128 6.80 5.29 12.27
C VAL A 128 6.02 6.42 12.93
N ALA A 129 5.85 6.41 14.25
CA ALA A 129 5.15 7.47 14.97
C ALA A 129 5.83 8.84 14.78
N GLU A 130 7.16 8.87 14.79
CA GLU A 130 7.94 10.09 14.58
C GLU A 130 7.81 10.62 13.14
N MET A 131 7.90 9.74 12.14
CA MET A 131 7.85 10.15 10.72
C MET A 131 6.44 10.40 10.18
N MET A 132 5.39 9.87 10.80
CA MET A 132 4.03 9.88 10.25
C MET A 132 3.51 11.30 9.95
N GLY A 133 3.84 12.28 10.82
CA GLY A 133 3.43 13.66 10.63
C GLY A 133 4.03 14.29 9.36
N GLY A 134 5.33 14.06 9.12
CA GLY A 134 6.02 14.52 7.91
C GLY A 134 5.52 13.78 6.67
N CYS A 135 5.39 12.45 6.74
CA CYS A 135 4.95 11.60 5.62
C CYS A 135 3.53 11.94 5.14
N LEU A 136 2.58 12.23 6.03
CA LEU A 136 1.22 12.60 5.64
C LEU A 136 1.10 14.02 5.09
N ALA A 137 2.07 14.87 5.38
CA ALA A 137 2.20 16.21 4.83
C ALA A 137 3.20 16.25 3.65
N ASP A 138 3.77 15.11 3.27
CA ASP A 138 4.77 15.02 2.21
C ASP A 138 4.08 15.21 0.86
N VAL A 139 4.45 16.31 0.22
CA VAL A 139 4.00 16.69 -1.12
C VAL A 139 5.09 16.49 -2.15
N ALA A 140 6.31 16.11 -1.73
CA ALA A 140 7.41 15.84 -2.65
C ALA A 140 6.99 14.82 -3.71
N PRO A 141 7.41 14.99 -4.98
CA PRO A 141 8.36 15.99 -5.50
C PRO A 141 7.76 17.39 -5.77
N PHE A 142 6.51 17.64 -5.42
CA PHE A 142 5.78 18.89 -5.63
C PHE A 142 5.86 19.77 -4.37
N GLU A 143 6.02 21.09 -4.50
CA GLU A 143 5.83 21.98 -3.35
C GLU A 143 4.32 22.15 -3.07
N ALA A 144 3.92 22.49 -1.85
CA ALA A 144 2.50 22.54 -1.46
C ALA A 144 1.67 23.55 -2.28
N ASP A 145 2.34 24.51 -2.91
CA ASP A 145 1.82 25.56 -3.77
C ASP A 145 2.21 25.41 -5.26
N GLU A 146 3.19 24.56 -5.60
CA GLU A 146 3.62 24.32 -6.97
C GLU A 146 3.19 22.93 -7.44
N GLY A 147 2.16 22.86 -8.29
CA GLY A 147 1.70 21.64 -8.95
C GLY A 147 2.69 21.03 -9.95
N VAL A 148 4.00 21.26 -9.82
CA VAL A 148 5.06 20.73 -10.71
C VAL A 148 6.13 20.01 -9.88
N ALA A 149 6.45 18.77 -10.27
CA ALA A 149 7.46 17.94 -9.63
C ALA A 149 8.86 18.49 -9.93
N ARG A 150 9.73 18.55 -8.93
CA ARG A 150 11.16 18.83 -9.14
C ARG A 150 11.85 17.70 -9.94
N PRO A 151 12.79 18.04 -10.83
CA PRO A 151 13.55 17.08 -11.64
C PRO A 151 14.46 16.18 -10.82
#